data_AF-A0A3M1WM94-F1
#
_entry.id   AF-A0A3M1WM94-F1
#
_cell.length_a   1.000
_cell.length_b   1.000
_cell.length_c   1.000
_cell.angle_alpha   90.00
_cell.angle_beta   90.00
_cell.angle_gamma   90.00
#
_symmetry.space_group_name_H-M   'P 1'
#
loop_
_entity.id
_entity.type
_entity.pdbx_description
1 polymer ?
#
loop_
_entity_poly.entity_id
_entity_poly.type
_entity_poly.pdbx_seq_one_letter_code
_entity_poly.pdbx_strand_id
1 'polypeptide(L)'
;MSKEVYERLEEKSLGVTTEMHRAISEFDPEYVESVLEFYHRMTIERGVLPRKVKELIIMSVNAAQSRWEGVRIHLKRALLSGASPREVLEALETAAIPGGLPVMWYGAEILKQELDAMGKAFE
;
A
#
# COMPACT_ATOMS: atom_id res chain seq x y z
N MET A 1 22.29 -7.22 11.00
CA MET A 1 21.97 -5.87 10.49
C MET A 1 20.99 -5.89 9.31
N SER A 2 21.37 -6.22 8.07
CA SER A 2 20.43 -6.17 6.92
C SER A 2 19.17 -7.02 7.09
N LYS A 3 19.34 -8.26 7.59
CA LYS A 3 18.22 -9.16 7.89
C LYS A 3 17.24 -8.58 8.93
N GLU A 4 17.76 -8.00 10.01
CA GLU A 4 16.94 -7.40 11.08
C GLU A 4 16.22 -6.14 10.60
N VAL A 5 16.86 -5.33 9.75
CA VAL A 5 16.22 -4.14 9.12
C VAL A 5 15.07 -4.57 8.23
N TYR A 6 15.25 -5.62 7.42
CA TYR A 6 14.20 -6.14 6.56
C TYR A 6 13.03 -6.73 7.35
N GLU A 7 13.29 -7.48 8.43
CA GLU A 7 12.25 -8.02 9.32
C GLU A 7 11.39 -6.90 9.94
N ARG A 8 12.01 -5.80 10.40
CA ARG A 8 11.27 -4.62 10.89
C ARG A 8 10.44 -3.95 9.79
N LEU A 9 11.00 -3.88 8.58
CA LEU A 9 10.30 -3.35 7.41
C LEU A 9 9.06 -4.18 7.09
N GLU A 10 9.20 -5.49 7.11
CA GLU A 10 8.12 -6.43 6.84
C GLU A 10 7.00 -6.31 7.88
N GLU A 11 7.35 -6.26 9.16
CA GLU A 11 6.38 -6.06 10.25
C GLU A 11 5.59 -4.76 10.09
N LYS A 12 6.30 -3.62 9.92
CA LYS A 12 5.69 -2.30 9.71
C LYS A 12 4.80 -2.27 8.46
N SER A 13 5.13 -3.10 7.47
CA SER A 13 4.41 -3.24 6.20
C SER A 13 3.23 -4.21 6.22
N LEU A 14 2.87 -4.78 7.37
CA LEU A 14 1.86 -5.85 7.51
C LEU A 14 2.20 -7.08 6.67
N GLY A 15 3.48 -7.39 6.49
CA GLY A 15 3.95 -8.47 5.62
C GLY A 15 3.85 -8.14 4.12
N VAL A 16 3.36 -6.96 3.73
CA VAL A 16 3.24 -6.56 2.32
C VAL A 16 4.51 -5.84 1.88
N THR A 17 5.49 -6.62 1.43
CA THR A 17 6.76 -6.12 0.88
C THR A 17 6.94 -6.55 -0.57
N THR A 18 8.00 -6.06 -1.20
CA THR A 18 8.37 -6.39 -2.59
C THR A 18 9.86 -6.66 -2.69
N GLU A 19 10.31 -7.17 -3.84
CA GLU A 19 11.73 -7.37 -4.08
C GLU A 19 12.54 -6.09 -3.98
N MET A 20 11.96 -4.93 -4.32
CA MET A 20 12.60 -3.63 -4.11
C MET A 20 12.98 -3.40 -2.64
N HIS A 21 12.08 -3.73 -1.70
CA HIS A 21 12.34 -3.59 -0.27
C HIS A 21 13.47 -4.51 0.21
N ARG A 22 13.55 -5.74 -0.32
CA ARG A 22 14.62 -6.70 -0.03
C ARG A 22 15.95 -6.20 -0.57
N ALA A 23 15.98 -5.85 -1.85
CA ALA A 23 17.18 -5.36 -2.51
C ALA A 23 17.77 -4.13 -1.81
N ILE A 24 16.95 -3.14 -1.45
CA ILE A 24 17.47 -1.94 -0.77
C ILE A 24 17.97 -2.26 0.65
N SER A 25 17.37 -3.23 1.35
CA SER A 25 17.82 -3.66 2.68
C SER A 25 19.15 -4.42 2.63
N GLU A 26 19.43 -5.10 1.52
CA GLU A 26 20.71 -5.76 1.25
C GLU A 26 21.80 -4.77 0.82
N PHE A 27 21.46 -3.81 -0.04
CA PHE A 27 22.42 -2.85 -0.58
C PHE A 27 22.77 -1.72 0.40
N ASP A 28 21.78 -1.18 1.11
CA ASP A 28 21.96 -0.03 2.00
C ASP A 28 21.00 -0.10 3.21
N PRO A 29 21.28 -0.95 4.21
CA PRO A 29 20.44 -1.11 5.38
C PRO A 29 20.32 0.18 6.23
N GLU A 30 21.32 1.06 6.22
CA GLU A 30 21.31 2.31 6.98
C GLU A 30 20.35 3.33 6.35
N TYR A 31 20.33 3.41 5.01
CA TYR A 31 19.34 4.20 4.28
C TYR A 31 17.92 3.72 4.58
N VAL A 32 17.70 2.40 4.52
CA VAL A 32 16.37 1.82 4.81
C VAL A 32 15.95 2.15 6.22
N GLU A 33 16.80 1.93 7.22
CA GLU A 33 16.48 2.24 8.61
C GLU A 33 16.07 3.71 8.79
N SER A 34 16.80 4.63 8.17
CA SER A 34 16.53 6.07 8.26
C SER A 34 15.23 6.48 7.56
N VAL A 35 15.04 6.02 6.31
CA VAL A 35 13.91 6.44 5.46
C VAL A 35 12.62 5.72 5.85
N LEU A 36 12.69 4.42 6.15
CA LEU A 36 11.54 3.64 6.57
C LEU A 36 10.97 4.17 7.87
N GLU A 37 11.82 4.48 8.86
CA GLU A 37 11.36 4.99 10.14
C GLU A 37 10.63 6.32 9.96
N PHE A 38 11.21 7.22 9.16
CA PHE A 38 10.56 8.48 8.81
C PHE A 38 9.23 8.24 8.08
N TYR A 39 9.24 7.45 7.01
CA TYR A 39 8.04 7.13 6.23
C TYR A 39 6.93 6.55 7.12
N HIS A 40 7.22 5.52 7.90
CA HIS A 40 6.24 4.82 8.72
C HIS A 40 5.69 5.71 9.83
N ARG A 41 6.57 6.43 10.54
CA ARG A 41 6.15 7.35 11.59
C ARG A 41 5.29 8.47 11.04
N MET A 42 5.67 9.05 9.90
CA MET A 42 5.00 10.23 9.35
C MET A 42 3.68 9.92 8.66
N THR A 43 3.57 8.74 8.03
CA THR A 43 2.44 8.37 7.19
C THR A 43 1.54 7.28 7.76
N ILE A 44 2.03 6.42 8.67
CA ILE A 44 1.26 5.26 9.17
C ILE A 44 0.93 5.40 10.66
N GLU A 45 1.92 5.57 11.54
CA GLU A 45 1.70 5.51 12.99
C GLU A 45 1.04 6.76 13.58
N ARG A 46 1.52 7.96 13.24
CA ARG A 46 1.09 9.18 13.92
C ARG A 46 -0.23 9.74 13.39
N GLY A 47 -0.94 10.48 14.24
CA GLY A 47 -2.06 11.35 13.84
C GLY A 47 -3.45 10.71 14.06
N VAL A 48 -4.49 11.44 13.63
CA VAL A 48 -5.89 11.13 13.96
C VAL A 48 -6.60 10.23 12.94
N LEU A 49 -6.07 10.14 11.72
CA LEU A 49 -6.65 9.27 10.70
C LEU A 49 -6.36 7.80 11.03
N PRO A 50 -7.33 6.88 10.91
CA PRO A 50 -7.07 5.45 11.00
C PRO A 50 -6.11 4.98 9.91
N ARG A 51 -5.33 3.92 10.17
CA ARG A 51 -4.40 3.34 9.18
C ARG A 51 -5.09 3.03 7.85
N LYS A 52 -6.29 2.42 7.88
CA LYS A 52 -7.06 2.12 6.67
C LYS A 52 -7.26 3.33 5.77
N VAL A 53 -7.56 4.48 6.35
CA VAL A 53 -7.82 5.73 5.60
C VAL A 53 -6.52 6.24 4.98
N LYS A 54 -5.40 6.16 5.70
CA LYS A 54 -4.09 6.58 5.17
C LYS A 54 -3.66 5.70 4.00
N GLU A 55 -3.81 4.38 4.11
CA GLU A 55 -3.49 3.44 3.03
C GLU A 55 -4.38 3.70 1.80
N LEU A 56 -5.69 3.95 1.97
CA LEU A 56 -6.58 4.33 0.86
C LEU A 56 -6.16 5.64 0.17
N ILE A 57 -5.74 6.65 0.94
CA ILE A 57 -5.21 7.91 0.38
C ILE A 57 -3.93 7.65 -0.42
N ILE A 58 -2.97 6.93 0.16
CA ILE A 58 -1.69 6.64 -0.51
C ILE A 58 -1.92 5.81 -1.78
N MET A 59 -2.79 4.81 -1.73
CA MET A 59 -3.22 4.01 -2.89
C MET A 59 -3.78 4.91 -3.99
N SER A 60 -4.71 5.79 -3.64
CA SER A 60 -5.39 6.70 -4.60
C SER A 60 -4.40 7.64 -5.30
N VAL A 61 -3.43 8.19 -4.55
CA VAL A 61 -2.37 9.04 -5.11
C VAL A 61 -1.46 8.24 -6.04
N ASN A 62 -1.08 7.02 -5.68
CA ASN A 62 -0.29 6.15 -6.55
C ASN A 62 -1.05 5.81 -7.83
N ALA A 63 -2.35 5.54 -7.75
CA ALA A 63 -3.18 5.24 -8.91
C ALA A 63 -3.25 6.43 -9.86
N ALA A 64 -3.48 7.65 -9.35
CA ALA A 64 -3.48 8.87 -10.15
C ALA A 64 -2.12 9.14 -10.84
N GLN A 65 -1.02 8.64 -10.28
CA GLN A 65 0.32 8.72 -10.85
C GLN A 65 0.69 7.51 -11.72
N SER A 66 -0.25 6.59 -11.98
CA SER A 66 -0.01 5.33 -12.70
C SER A 66 1.09 4.45 -12.10
N ARG A 67 1.25 4.49 -10.77
CA ARG A 67 2.23 3.70 -10.00
C ARG A 67 1.60 2.40 -9.51
N TRP A 68 1.31 1.49 -10.43
CA TRP A 68 0.48 0.30 -10.18
C TRP A 68 1.02 -0.67 -9.13
N GLU A 69 2.35 -0.79 -8.99
CA GLU A 69 2.94 -1.59 -7.90
C GLU A 69 2.64 -0.97 -6.52
N GLY A 70 2.73 0.36 -6.43
CA GLY A 70 2.32 1.09 -5.23
C GLY A 70 0.83 0.93 -4.93
N VAL A 71 -0.02 0.92 -5.97
CA VAL A 71 -1.45 0.63 -5.81
C VAL A 71 -1.65 -0.75 -5.19
N ARG A 72 -1.01 -1.80 -5.71
CA ARG A 72 -1.11 -3.16 -5.19
C ARG A 72 -0.70 -3.25 -3.71
N ILE A 73 0.44 -2.65 -3.35
CA ILE A 73 0.95 -2.64 -1.97
C ILE A 73 -0.07 -1.98 -1.02
N HIS A 74 -0.47 -0.75 -1.33
CA HIS A 74 -1.31 0.04 -0.41
C HIS A 74 -2.76 -0.42 -0.39
N LEU A 75 -3.28 -0.94 -1.50
CA LEU A 75 -4.58 -1.61 -1.54
C LEU A 75 -4.60 -2.81 -0.60
N LYS A 76 -3.60 -3.68 -0.67
CA LYS A 76 -3.51 -4.86 0.20
C LYS A 76 -3.39 -4.48 1.67
N ARG A 77 -2.57 -3.47 1.98
CA ARG A 77 -2.45 -2.95 3.35
C ARG A 77 -3.74 -2.29 3.85
N ALA A 78 -4.50 -1.62 2.99
CA ALA A 78 -5.82 -1.09 3.34
C ALA A 78 -6.76 -2.22 3.73
N LEU A 79 -6.85 -3.29 2.92
CA LEU A 79 -7.66 -4.48 3.22
C LEU A 79 -7.24 -5.17 4.52
N LEU A 80 -5.93 -5.32 4.76
CA LEU A 80 -5.40 -5.88 6.02
C LEU A 80 -5.66 -4.96 7.22
N SER A 81 -5.79 -3.66 6.99
CA SER A 81 -6.16 -2.66 8.01
C SER A 81 -7.67 -2.53 8.22
N GLY A 82 -8.48 -3.42 7.62
CA GLY A 82 -9.93 -3.47 7.79
C GLY A 82 -10.73 -2.60 6.83
N ALA A 83 -10.13 -2.14 5.72
CA ALA A 83 -10.92 -1.56 4.63
C ALA A 83 -11.77 -2.65 3.95
N SER A 84 -13.01 -2.33 3.59
CA SER A 84 -13.84 -3.23 2.77
C SER A 84 -13.46 -3.14 1.29
N PRO A 85 -13.74 -4.19 0.48
CA PRO A 85 -13.60 -4.11 -0.97
C PRO A 85 -14.35 -2.91 -1.58
N ARG A 86 -15.52 -2.55 -1.03
CA ARG A 86 -16.28 -1.36 -1.44
C ARG A 86 -15.58 -0.04 -1.11
N GLU A 87 -15.00 0.09 0.09
CA GLU A 87 -14.24 1.29 0.45
C GLU A 87 -13.03 1.49 -0.49
N VAL A 88 -12.38 0.40 -0.89
CA VAL A 88 -11.30 0.45 -1.89
C VAL A 88 -11.81 0.88 -3.26
N LEU A 89 -12.91 0.27 -3.73
CA LEU A 89 -13.50 0.60 -5.02
C LEU A 89 -13.94 2.08 -5.08
N GLU A 90 -14.65 2.55 -4.07
CA GLU A 90 -15.15 3.93 -3.99
C GLU A 90 -14.01 4.95 -3.95
N ALA A 91 -12.88 4.62 -3.29
CA ALA A 91 -11.68 5.45 -3.31
C ALA A 91 -11.08 5.56 -4.73
N LEU A 92 -11.04 4.45 -5.49
CA LEU A 92 -10.58 4.45 -6.88
C LEU A 92 -11.53 5.24 -7.80
N GLU A 93 -12.84 5.07 -7.64
CA GLU A 93 -13.86 5.84 -8.37
C GLU A 93 -13.69 7.34 -8.12
N THR A 94 -13.52 7.72 -6.85
CA THR A 94 -13.30 9.11 -6.44
C THR A 94 -12.01 9.68 -7.04
N ALA A 95 -10.93 8.89 -7.04
CA ALA A 95 -9.64 9.29 -7.59
C ALA A 95 -9.60 9.31 -9.12
N ALA A 96 -10.49 8.60 -9.81
CA ALA A 96 -10.52 8.52 -11.26
C ALA A 96 -10.93 9.85 -11.93
N ILE A 97 -11.71 10.70 -11.25
CA ILE A 97 -12.08 12.02 -11.79
C ILE A 97 -10.87 12.96 -11.88
N PRO A 98 -10.09 13.20 -10.81
CA PRO A 98 -8.87 14.01 -10.90
C PRO A 98 -7.67 13.27 -11.51
N GLY A 99 -7.62 11.94 -11.43
CA GLY A 99 -6.46 11.13 -11.86
C GLY A 99 -6.60 10.45 -13.23
N GLY A 100 -7.79 10.49 -13.84
CA GLY A 100 -8.09 9.85 -15.12
C GLY A 100 -8.61 8.41 -15.01
N LEU A 101 -9.30 7.95 -16.06
CA LEU A 101 -9.95 6.63 -16.12
C LEU A 101 -9.05 5.41 -15.83
N PRO A 102 -7.75 5.39 -16.18
CA PRO A 102 -6.85 4.27 -15.82
C PRO A 102 -6.84 3.93 -14.33
N VAL A 103 -7.05 4.92 -13.45
CA VAL A 103 -7.17 4.72 -12.00
C VAL A 103 -8.22 3.66 -11.69
N MET A 104 -9.39 3.78 -12.29
CA MET A 104 -10.49 2.86 -12.05
C MET A 104 -10.24 1.51 -12.71
N TRP A 105 -9.83 1.49 -13.98
CA TRP A 105 -9.71 0.25 -14.74
C TRP A 105 -8.63 -0.68 -14.17
N TYR A 106 -7.41 -0.17 -14.01
CA TYR A 106 -6.32 -0.96 -13.45
C TYR A 106 -6.46 -1.14 -11.94
N GLY A 107 -7.01 -0.15 -11.23
CA GLY A 107 -7.28 -0.27 -9.80
C GLY A 107 -8.27 -1.39 -9.49
N ALA A 108 -9.38 -1.49 -10.24
CA ALA A 108 -10.37 -2.56 -10.07
C ALA A 108 -9.80 -3.93 -10.45
N GLU A 109 -8.96 -4.00 -11.48
CA GLU A 109 -8.24 -5.23 -11.84
C GLU A 109 -7.35 -5.71 -10.68
N ILE A 110 -6.53 -4.82 -10.12
CA ILE A 110 -5.66 -5.13 -8.99
C ILE A 110 -6.48 -5.54 -7.76
N LEU A 111 -7.59 -4.85 -7.46
CA LEU A 111 -8.50 -5.23 -6.38
C LEU A 111 -8.98 -6.66 -6.57
N LYS A 112 -9.46 -7.02 -7.77
CA LYS A 112 -9.93 -8.38 -8.05
C LYS A 112 -8.83 -9.42 -7.84
N GLN A 113 -7.63 -9.16 -8.34
CA GLN A 113 -6.48 -10.06 -8.18
C GLN A 113 -6.13 -10.29 -6.71
N GLU A 114 -6.10 -9.23 -5.88
CA GLU A 114 -5.76 -9.36 -4.47
C GLU A 114 -6.88 -10.04 -3.67
N LEU A 115 -8.16 -9.80 -3.99
CA LEU A 115 -9.27 -10.52 -3.35
C LEU A 115 -9.22 -12.01 -3.66
N ASP A 116 -8.97 -12.39 -4.91
CA ASP A 116 -8.82 -13.79 -5.32
C ASP A 116 -7.64 -14.45 -4.61
N ALA A 117 -6.48 -13.78 -4.57
CA ALA A 117 -5.30 -14.28 -3.87
C ALA A 117 -5.52 -14.42 -2.36
N MET A 118 -6.40 -13.61 -1.78
CA MET A 118 -6.80 -13.68 -0.37
C MET A 118 -7.95 -14.66 -0.10
N GLY A 119 -8.57 -15.25 -1.13
CA GLY A 119 -9.78 -16.05 -0.98
C GLY A 119 -10.96 -15.25 -0.40
N LYS A 120 -11.03 -13.94 -0.68
CA LYS A 120 -12.07 -13.03 -0.17
C LYS A 120 -13.09 -12.71 -1.28
N ALA A 121 -14.36 -12.61 -0.90
CA ALA A 121 -15.40 -12.12 -1.78
C ALA A 121 -15.39 -10.59 -1.89
N PHE A 122 -15.94 -10.07 -2.99
CA PHE A 122 -16.27 -8.66 -3.11
C PHE A 122 -17.62 -8.42 -2.44
N GLU A 123 -17.59 -7.97 -1.18
CA GLU A 123 -18.77 -7.62 -0.39
C GLU A 123 -18.82 -6.11 -0.07
#